data_AF-A0A2G9YDM4-F1
#
_entry.id   AF-A0A2G9YDM4-F1
#
_cell.length_a   1.000
_cell.length_b   1.000
_cell.length_c   1.000
_cell.angle_alpha   90.00
_cell.angle_beta   90.00
_cell.angle_gamma   90.00
#
_symmetry.space_group_name_H-M   'P 1'
#
loop_
_entity.id
_entity.type
_entity.pdbx_description
1 polymer ?
#
loop_
_entity_poly.entity_id
_entity_poly.type
_entity_poly.pdbx_seq_one_letter_code
_entity_poly.pdbx_strand_id
1 'polypeptide(L)'
;ESPEERQQTAQAIKAKRVEHFTEKRAQTERQRELQQATGERERALAKQLESVRNLENEITELSASRLGKILNYFQLRKLRADAAVGQRTYKELKQQQDVEVAEQQVISGKLESEETPPALQEAKVMLSNFYKGQKEKWTKSEYTKEDITKYFSEENLASLSLEDYALLLKRFPREMVTHVTRQGIRDHIGMLYHTAGEGAYADSFMKMVEDGRLRSPLGVYLVEGEKEQAIARFLHLDNFQSKEEALNYLATLTEARQGVPGSYADRIAVHFATEEVADCYYGSEKGNEIFIAYPSIYIASQYYFSGQLNKGGGDYWNDQWVWANEERGMDLNAGLIFIPEEAKVDRKTGSRYELDENRNPVKNSEYQAAFRRVVDSADFHGFANQVMEITGKLTQHWDAPNLSRENRELSEKLKPFRQRLEQEFGIVDRRLQFAIFDYHNLHNLDFQKKNQEEGGENPFNSVDSIIEGALRREGILFFEAKDKISSKEFWGAYFAENPTKRPSKIVYYKGADPTTALWQWREEQGIDKKARDKDVGFSERHIERSAPQAIAGLNRFKILAEKVIEDHFAQAESVS
;
A
#
# COMPACT_ATOMS: atom_id res chain seq x y z
N GLU A 1 -15.82 -1.15 -28.77
CA GLU A 1 -17.18 -1.72 -28.69
C GLU A 1 -18.14 -0.74 -29.34
N SER A 2 -19.13 -1.20 -30.12
CA SER A 2 -20.11 -0.28 -30.73
C SER A 2 -21.15 0.15 -29.68
N PRO A 3 -21.73 1.36 -29.80
CA PRO A 3 -22.85 1.79 -28.95
C PRO A 3 -24.03 0.81 -28.90
N GLU A 4 -24.19 -0.02 -29.93
CA GLU A 4 -25.28 -1.00 -30.06
C GLU A 4 -25.16 -2.15 -29.06
N GLU A 5 -23.96 -2.70 -28.81
CA GLU A 5 -23.75 -3.78 -27.83
C GLU A 5 -24.12 -3.33 -26.40
N ARG A 6 -23.79 -2.07 -26.07
CA ARG A 6 -24.17 -1.46 -24.78
C ARG A 6 -25.67 -1.30 -24.66
N GLN A 7 -26.32 -0.87 -25.73
CA GLN A 7 -27.76 -0.66 -25.77
C GLN A 7 -28.53 -1.99 -25.64
N GLN A 8 -28.06 -3.04 -26.31
CA GLN A 8 -28.63 -4.39 -26.19
C GLN A 8 -28.51 -4.93 -24.76
N THR A 9 -27.33 -4.80 -24.14
CA THR A 9 -27.13 -5.25 -22.75
C THR A 9 -28.00 -4.46 -21.76
N ALA A 10 -28.11 -3.14 -21.94
CA ALA A 10 -28.99 -2.30 -21.13
C ALA A 10 -30.48 -2.68 -21.29
N GLN A 11 -30.91 -2.99 -22.51
CA GLN A 11 -32.27 -3.48 -22.79
C GLN A 11 -32.53 -4.83 -22.12
N ALA A 12 -31.58 -5.77 -22.16
CA ALA A 12 -31.71 -7.07 -21.51
C ALA A 12 -31.83 -6.95 -19.98
N ILE A 13 -31.00 -6.11 -19.35
CA ILE A 13 -31.09 -5.82 -17.91
C ILE A 13 -32.43 -5.19 -17.56
N LYS A 14 -32.89 -4.23 -18.38
CA LYS A 14 -34.19 -3.58 -18.19
C LYS A 14 -35.33 -4.57 -18.33
N ALA A 15 -35.28 -5.48 -19.31
CA ALA A 15 -36.29 -6.51 -19.51
C ALA A 15 -36.42 -7.42 -18.27
N LYS A 16 -35.31 -7.87 -17.69
CA LYS A 16 -35.31 -8.69 -16.45
C LYS A 16 -35.88 -7.96 -15.24
N ARG A 17 -35.58 -6.66 -15.10
CA ARG A 17 -36.20 -5.83 -14.05
C ARG A 17 -37.71 -5.69 -14.28
N VAL A 18 -38.14 -5.44 -15.52
CA VAL A 18 -39.55 -5.31 -15.89
C VAL A 18 -40.31 -6.61 -15.66
N GLU A 19 -39.73 -7.76 -16.02
CA GLU A 19 -40.28 -9.09 -15.75
C GLU A 19 -40.59 -9.24 -14.25
N HIS A 20 -39.61 -8.97 -13.39
CA HIS A 20 -39.81 -9.04 -11.93
C HIS A 20 -40.91 -8.11 -11.42
N PHE A 21 -40.90 -6.83 -11.80
CA PHE A 21 -41.88 -5.87 -11.30
C PHE A 21 -43.29 -6.12 -11.86
N THR A 22 -43.39 -6.70 -13.06
CA THR A 22 -44.67 -7.10 -13.65
C THR A 22 -45.24 -8.30 -12.91
N GLU A 23 -44.42 -9.31 -12.63
CA GLU A 23 -44.81 -10.48 -11.83
C GLU A 23 -45.22 -10.07 -10.40
N LYS A 24 -44.44 -9.20 -9.76
CA LYS A 24 -44.75 -8.68 -8.42
C LYS A 24 -46.07 -7.92 -8.40
N ARG A 25 -46.33 -7.11 -9.43
CA ARG A 25 -47.60 -6.38 -9.57
C ARG A 25 -48.77 -7.33 -9.76
N ALA A 26 -48.64 -8.33 -10.63
CA ALA A 26 -49.68 -9.35 -10.84
C ALA A 26 -49.98 -10.14 -9.56
N GLN A 27 -48.95 -10.52 -8.79
CA GLN A 27 -49.11 -11.18 -7.49
C GLN A 27 -49.81 -10.27 -6.46
N THR A 28 -49.48 -8.97 -6.45
CA THR A 28 -50.13 -7.99 -5.56
C THR A 28 -51.60 -7.76 -5.92
N GLU A 29 -51.92 -7.66 -7.22
CA GLU A 29 -53.30 -7.55 -7.70
C GLU A 29 -54.09 -8.82 -7.35
N ARG A 30 -53.51 -10.00 -7.59
CA ARG A 30 -54.11 -11.30 -7.21
C ARG A 30 -54.35 -11.43 -5.71
N GLN A 31 -53.42 -10.95 -4.88
CA GLN A 31 -53.59 -10.94 -3.41
C GLN A 31 -54.78 -10.06 -3.00
N ARG A 32 -54.96 -8.90 -3.63
CA ARG A 32 -56.11 -8.01 -3.36
C ARG A 32 -57.43 -8.66 -3.77
N GLU A 33 -57.47 -9.30 -4.94
CA GLU A 33 -58.65 -10.05 -5.41
C GLU A 33 -59.02 -11.16 -4.42
N LEU A 34 -58.04 -11.96 -3.98
CA LEU A 34 -58.25 -13.04 -3.01
C LEU A 34 -58.70 -12.50 -1.66
N GLN A 35 -58.13 -11.40 -1.16
CA GLN A 35 -58.58 -10.76 0.08
C GLN A 35 -60.04 -10.30 0.00
N GLN A 36 -60.43 -9.69 -1.11
CA GLN A 36 -61.81 -9.26 -1.32
C GLN A 36 -62.75 -10.47 -1.40
N ALA A 37 -62.40 -11.48 -2.20
CA ALA A 37 -63.19 -12.71 -2.34
C ALA A 37 -63.35 -13.42 -0.99
N THR A 38 -62.27 -13.57 -0.22
CA THR A 38 -62.29 -14.21 1.10
C THR A 38 -63.19 -13.45 2.08
N GLY A 39 -63.16 -12.11 2.05
CA GLY A 39 -64.03 -11.28 2.89
C GLY A 39 -65.51 -11.34 2.50
N GLU A 40 -65.82 -11.41 1.20
CA GLU A 40 -67.18 -11.67 0.72
C GLU A 40 -67.67 -13.07 1.12
N ARG A 41 -66.78 -14.07 1.02
CA ARG A 41 -67.04 -15.46 1.40
C ARG A 41 -67.31 -15.61 2.90
N GLU A 42 -66.55 -14.91 3.73
CA GLU A 42 -66.73 -14.90 5.18
C GLU A 42 -68.11 -14.35 5.56
N ARG A 43 -68.55 -13.26 4.91
CA ARG A 43 -69.92 -12.72 5.09
C ARG A 43 -70.99 -13.71 4.65
N ALA A 44 -70.78 -14.41 3.54
CA ALA A 44 -71.71 -15.44 3.05
C ALA A 44 -71.80 -16.63 4.02
N LEU A 45 -70.65 -17.10 4.53
CA LEU A 45 -70.59 -18.15 5.54
C LEU A 45 -71.30 -17.74 6.84
N ALA A 46 -71.10 -16.50 7.31
CA ALA A 46 -71.76 -15.99 8.51
C ALA A 46 -73.29 -15.96 8.35
N LYS A 47 -73.79 -15.44 7.21
CA LYS A 47 -75.23 -15.44 6.89
C LYS A 47 -75.79 -16.87 6.80
N GLN A 48 -75.05 -17.78 6.18
CA GLN A 48 -75.48 -19.16 6.03
C GLN A 48 -75.52 -19.89 7.38
N LEU A 49 -74.53 -19.65 8.25
CA LEU A 49 -74.49 -20.20 9.59
C LEU A 49 -75.64 -19.67 10.45
N GLU A 50 -75.96 -18.38 10.34
CA GLU A 50 -77.09 -17.75 11.02
C GLU A 50 -78.43 -18.34 10.55
N SER A 51 -78.60 -18.52 9.23
CA SER A 51 -79.77 -19.19 8.66
C SER A 51 -79.94 -20.61 9.19
N VAL A 52 -78.86 -21.40 9.23
CA VAL A 52 -78.88 -22.76 9.80
C VAL A 52 -79.24 -22.74 11.28
N ARG A 53 -78.67 -21.81 12.08
CA ARG A 53 -79.02 -21.65 13.49
C ARG A 53 -80.49 -21.31 13.71
N ASN A 54 -81.04 -20.41 12.89
CA ASN A 54 -82.45 -20.03 12.98
C ASN A 54 -83.36 -21.23 12.70
N LEU A 55 -83.04 -22.03 11.67
CA LEU A 55 -83.75 -23.27 11.37
C LEU A 55 -83.63 -24.29 12.51
N GLU A 56 -82.45 -24.44 13.11
CA GLU A 56 -82.22 -25.35 14.26
C GLU A 56 -83.01 -24.91 15.51
N ASN A 57 -83.08 -23.61 15.78
CA ASN A 57 -83.89 -23.04 16.86
C ASN A 57 -85.38 -23.29 16.62
N GLU A 58 -85.88 -23.04 15.41
CA GLU A 58 -87.28 -23.28 15.04
C GLU A 58 -87.65 -24.77 15.15
N ILE A 59 -86.76 -25.67 14.73
CA ILE A 59 -86.91 -27.13 14.94
C ILE A 59 -86.99 -27.45 16.43
N THR A 60 -86.17 -26.80 17.27
CA THR A 60 -86.13 -27.03 18.72
C THR A 60 -87.43 -26.58 19.40
N GLU A 61 -87.92 -25.39 19.06
CA GLU A 61 -89.19 -24.86 19.59
C GLU A 61 -90.38 -25.73 19.19
N LEU A 62 -90.52 -26.07 17.90
CA LEU A 62 -91.61 -26.90 17.40
C LEU A 62 -91.58 -28.35 17.92
N SER A 63 -90.43 -28.80 18.46
CA SER A 63 -90.23 -30.14 18.98
C SER A 63 -90.17 -30.23 20.51
N ALA A 64 -90.47 -29.15 21.24
CA ALA A 64 -90.38 -29.05 22.69
C ALA A 64 -91.32 -30.01 23.47
N SER A 65 -92.42 -30.49 22.85
CA SER A 65 -93.36 -31.44 23.48
C SER A 65 -93.74 -32.61 22.56
N ARG A 66 -94.17 -33.75 23.14
CA ARG A 66 -94.59 -34.94 22.38
C ARG A 66 -95.80 -34.68 21.47
N LEU A 67 -96.75 -33.84 21.91
CA LEU A 67 -97.90 -33.40 21.10
C LEU A 67 -97.48 -32.45 19.97
N GLY A 68 -96.54 -31.52 20.24
CA GLY A 68 -96.00 -30.59 19.24
C GLY A 68 -95.28 -31.29 18.08
N LYS A 69 -94.55 -32.37 18.36
CA LYS A 69 -93.92 -33.21 17.32
C LYS A 69 -94.92 -33.88 16.39
N ILE A 70 -96.09 -34.26 16.88
CA ILE A 70 -97.14 -34.96 16.11
C ILE A 70 -97.91 -33.96 15.24
N LEU A 71 -98.32 -32.82 15.81
CA LEU A 71 -99.08 -31.79 15.08
C LEU A 71 -98.25 -31.13 13.96
N ASN A 72 -96.93 -30.98 14.16
CA ASN A 72 -96.05 -30.27 13.23
C ASN A 72 -95.16 -31.21 12.37
N TYR A 73 -95.52 -32.49 12.23
CA TYR A 73 -94.67 -33.51 11.59
C TYR A 73 -94.16 -33.12 10.18
N PHE A 74 -95.05 -32.66 9.30
CA PHE A 74 -94.68 -32.26 7.93
C PHE A 74 -93.80 -31.00 7.90
N GLN A 75 -94.04 -30.04 8.79
CA GLN A 75 -93.23 -28.83 8.92
C GLN A 75 -91.83 -29.14 9.46
N LEU A 76 -91.72 -29.99 10.49
CA LEU A 76 -90.44 -30.46 11.03
C LEU A 76 -89.62 -31.24 10.01
N ARG A 77 -90.27 -32.07 9.16
CA ARG A 77 -89.58 -32.78 8.08
C ARG A 77 -89.00 -31.82 7.04
N LYS A 78 -89.74 -30.76 6.68
CA LYS A 78 -89.28 -29.72 5.76
C LYS A 78 -88.13 -28.92 6.34
N LEU A 79 -88.26 -28.38 7.56
CA LEU A 79 -87.21 -27.60 8.23
C LEU A 79 -85.91 -28.39 8.39
N ARG A 80 -85.98 -29.69 8.71
CA ARG A 80 -84.78 -30.56 8.77
C ARG A 80 -84.12 -30.76 7.41
N ALA A 81 -84.90 -30.86 6.33
CA ALA A 81 -84.35 -30.93 4.98
C ALA A 81 -83.67 -29.61 4.60
N ASP A 82 -84.30 -28.48 4.90
CA ASP A 82 -83.75 -27.14 4.63
C ASP A 82 -82.48 -26.88 5.46
N ALA A 83 -82.44 -27.30 6.73
CA ALA A 83 -81.23 -27.23 7.57
C ALA A 83 -80.10 -28.13 7.03
N ALA A 84 -80.41 -29.33 6.54
CA ALA A 84 -79.42 -30.23 5.95
C ALA A 84 -78.84 -29.67 4.62
N VAL A 85 -79.68 -29.04 3.80
CA VAL A 85 -79.24 -28.30 2.61
C VAL A 85 -78.37 -27.11 3.03
N GLY A 86 -78.80 -26.36 4.03
CA GLY A 86 -78.06 -25.22 4.56
C GLY A 86 -76.66 -25.59 5.07
N GLN A 87 -76.54 -26.71 5.79
CA GLN A 87 -75.26 -27.26 6.25
C GLN A 87 -74.36 -27.75 5.10
N ARG A 88 -74.93 -28.32 4.02
CA ARG A 88 -74.15 -28.69 2.82
C ARG A 88 -73.60 -27.46 2.13
N THR A 89 -74.45 -26.45 1.89
CA THR A 89 -74.01 -25.17 1.32
C THR A 89 -72.93 -24.52 2.17
N TYR A 90 -73.06 -24.53 3.49
CA TYR A 90 -72.01 -24.05 4.40
C TYR A 90 -70.68 -24.79 4.18
N LYS A 91 -70.69 -26.13 4.11
CA LYS A 91 -69.49 -26.93 3.86
C LYS A 91 -68.83 -26.62 2.51
N GLU A 92 -69.63 -26.48 1.45
CA GLU A 92 -69.13 -26.11 0.11
C GLU A 92 -68.53 -24.70 0.10
N LEU A 93 -69.22 -23.73 0.72
CA LEU A 93 -68.71 -22.37 0.87
C LEU A 93 -67.39 -22.34 1.64
N LYS A 94 -67.29 -23.15 2.71
CA LYS A 94 -66.12 -23.24 3.58
C LYS A 94 -64.92 -23.87 2.87
N GLN A 95 -65.15 -24.95 2.14
CA GLN A 95 -64.11 -25.61 1.35
C GLN A 95 -63.52 -24.68 0.29
N GLN A 96 -64.35 -23.86 -0.38
CA GLN A 96 -63.86 -22.87 -1.33
C GLN A 96 -63.06 -21.74 -0.64
N GLN A 97 -63.52 -21.27 0.52
CA GLN A 97 -62.77 -20.29 1.33
C GLN A 97 -61.40 -20.83 1.74
N ASP A 98 -61.31 -22.09 2.16
CA ASP A 98 -60.06 -22.69 2.61
C ASP A 98 -59.03 -22.79 1.47
N VAL A 99 -59.48 -23.01 0.23
CA VAL A 99 -58.62 -22.96 -0.96
C VAL A 99 -58.11 -21.54 -1.24
N GLU A 100 -58.99 -20.54 -1.19
CA GLU A 100 -58.63 -19.13 -1.40
C GLU A 100 -57.64 -18.63 -0.34
N VAL A 101 -57.84 -19.00 0.92
CA VAL A 101 -56.93 -18.67 2.04
C VAL A 101 -55.57 -19.34 1.87
N ALA A 102 -55.54 -20.61 1.42
CA ALA A 102 -54.28 -21.30 1.14
C ALA A 102 -53.51 -20.64 -0.02
N GLU A 103 -54.21 -20.25 -1.10
CA GLU A 103 -53.60 -19.50 -2.22
C GLU A 103 -53.04 -18.15 -1.75
N GLN A 104 -53.79 -17.42 -0.91
CA GLN A 104 -53.37 -16.15 -0.34
C GLN A 104 -52.09 -16.28 0.52
N GLN A 105 -51.98 -17.34 1.34
CA GLN A 105 -50.78 -17.60 2.15
C GLN A 105 -49.54 -17.86 1.28
N VAL A 106 -49.69 -18.62 0.20
CA VAL A 106 -48.60 -18.87 -0.76
C VAL A 106 -48.12 -17.58 -1.43
N ILE A 107 -49.05 -16.71 -1.83
CA ILE A 107 -48.70 -15.42 -2.46
C ILE A 107 -48.05 -14.47 -1.43
N SER A 108 -48.56 -14.39 -0.20
CA SER A 108 -47.95 -13.57 0.86
C SER A 108 -46.52 -14.02 1.14
N GLY A 109 -46.28 -15.32 1.26
CA GLY A 109 -44.93 -15.87 1.47
C GLY A 109 -43.95 -15.52 0.35
N LYS A 110 -44.41 -15.46 -0.92
CA LYS A 110 -43.58 -15.01 -2.05
C LYS A 110 -43.28 -13.51 -2.03
N LEU A 111 -44.21 -12.68 -1.56
CA LEU A 111 -44.05 -11.22 -1.50
C LEU A 111 -43.23 -10.76 -0.29
N GLU A 112 -43.27 -11.50 0.83
CA GLU A 112 -42.56 -11.23 2.08
C GLU A 112 -41.15 -11.82 2.14
N SER A 113 -40.78 -12.68 1.19
CA SER A 113 -39.42 -13.23 1.08
C SER A 113 -38.35 -12.14 1.01
N GLU A 114 -37.38 -12.18 1.92
CA GLU A 114 -36.20 -11.30 1.91
C GLU A 114 -35.13 -11.73 0.88
N GLU A 115 -35.24 -12.92 0.30
CA GLU A 115 -34.29 -13.38 -0.72
C GLU A 115 -34.39 -12.53 -2.00
N THR A 116 -33.24 -12.19 -2.58
CA THR A 116 -33.21 -11.48 -3.87
C THR A 116 -33.83 -12.37 -4.94
N PRO A 117 -34.92 -11.95 -5.61
CA PRO A 117 -35.60 -12.75 -6.63
C PRO A 117 -34.66 -13.17 -7.77
N PRO A 118 -34.86 -14.36 -8.38
CA PRO A 118 -34.00 -14.88 -9.44
C PRO A 118 -33.75 -13.90 -10.60
N ALA A 119 -34.79 -13.20 -11.06
CA ALA A 119 -34.67 -12.20 -12.14
C ALA A 119 -33.80 -10.99 -11.76
N LEU A 120 -33.83 -10.55 -10.49
CA LEU A 120 -32.95 -9.49 -10.00
C LEU A 120 -31.52 -9.99 -9.80
N GLN A 121 -31.34 -11.25 -9.40
CA GLN A 121 -30.03 -11.88 -9.33
C GLN A 121 -29.40 -12.04 -10.72
N GLU A 122 -30.17 -12.48 -11.72
CA GLU A 122 -29.75 -12.51 -13.13
C GLU A 122 -29.34 -11.12 -13.61
N ALA A 123 -30.13 -10.08 -13.33
CA ALA A 123 -29.79 -8.71 -13.70
C ALA A 123 -28.49 -8.22 -13.03
N LYS A 124 -28.24 -8.58 -11.77
CA LYS A 124 -26.98 -8.28 -11.06
C LYS A 124 -25.79 -8.98 -11.74
N VAL A 125 -25.93 -10.26 -12.07
CA VAL A 125 -24.89 -11.04 -12.77
C VAL A 125 -24.61 -10.46 -14.16
N MET A 126 -25.65 -10.13 -14.93
CA MET A 126 -25.51 -9.48 -16.24
C MET A 126 -24.75 -8.15 -16.15
N LEU A 127 -25.09 -7.32 -15.16
CA LEU A 127 -24.41 -6.04 -14.94
C LEU A 127 -22.94 -6.24 -14.55
N SER A 128 -22.65 -7.16 -13.64
CA SER A 128 -21.29 -7.51 -13.23
C SER A 128 -20.46 -8.02 -14.41
N ASN A 129 -21.01 -8.94 -15.21
CA ASN A 129 -20.36 -9.49 -16.40
C ASN A 129 -20.11 -8.40 -17.46
N PHE A 130 -21.06 -7.49 -17.65
CA PHE A 130 -20.89 -6.34 -18.55
C PHE A 130 -19.70 -5.48 -18.12
N TYR A 131 -19.65 -5.03 -16.86
CA TYR A 131 -18.55 -4.19 -16.39
C TYR A 131 -17.21 -4.93 -16.40
N LYS A 132 -17.19 -6.23 -16.07
CA LYS A 132 -15.98 -7.06 -16.20
C LYS A 132 -15.50 -7.10 -17.66
N GLY A 133 -16.41 -7.35 -18.61
CA GLY A 133 -16.11 -7.33 -20.03
C GLY A 133 -15.63 -5.96 -20.53
N GLN A 134 -16.21 -4.85 -20.04
CA GLN A 134 -15.74 -3.50 -20.37
C GLN A 134 -14.31 -3.27 -19.87
N LYS A 135 -14.00 -3.69 -18.63
CA LYS A 135 -12.65 -3.59 -18.07
C LYS A 135 -11.66 -4.39 -18.92
N GLU A 136 -11.98 -5.63 -19.28
CA GLU A 136 -11.12 -6.45 -20.14
C GLU A 136 -10.90 -5.81 -21.52
N LYS A 137 -11.96 -5.31 -22.17
CA LYS A 137 -11.88 -4.60 -23.46
C LYS A 137 -11.01 -3.34 -23.34
N TRP A 138 -11.15 -2.58 -22.25
CA TRP A 138 -10.32 -1.40 -21.96
C TRP A 138 -8.84 -1.75 -21.79
N THR A 139 -8.53 -2.75 -20.96
CA THR A 139 -7.13 -3.15 -20.73
C THR A 139 -6.45 -3.66 -22.00
N LYS A 140 -7.19 -4.23 -22.95
CA LYS A 140 -6.65 -4.76 -24.21
C LYS A 140 -6.62 -3.73 -25.35
N SER A 141 -7.25 -2.56 -25.19
CA SER A 141 -7.24 -1.57 -26.26
C SER A 141 -5.85 -0.97 -26.44
N GLU A 142 -5.52 -0.64 -27.69
CA GLU A 142 -4.35 0.17 -28.01
C GLU A 142 -4.50 1.56 -27.39
N TYR A 143 -3.37 2.24 -27.16
CA TYR A 143 -3.34 3.61 -26.63
C TYR A 143 -2.52 4.52 -27.55
N THR A 144 -2.85 5.81 -27.54
CA THR A 144 -2.11 6.85 -28.27
C THR A 144 -1.36 7.80 -27.35
N LYS A 145 -0.57 8.74 -27.90
CA LYS A 145 0.05 9.82 -27.09
C LYS A 145 -1.01 10.70 -26.42
N GLU A 146 -2.14 10.95 -27.09
CA GLU A 146 -3.26 11.72 -26.55
C GLU A 146 -3.93 11.01 -25.37
N ASP A 147 -4.07 9.68 -25.43
CA ASP A 147 -4.50 8.89 -24.28
C ASP A 147 -3.55 9.10 -23.09
N ILE A 148 -2.24 9.06 -23.33
CA ILE A 148 -1.24 9.22 -22.26
C ILE A 148 -1.34 10.61 -21.64
N THR A 149 -1.33 11.67 -22.46
CA THR A 149 -1.46 13.06 -22.00
C THR A 149 -2.74 13.27 -21.18
N LYS A 150 -3.83 12.57 -21.54
CA LYS A 150 -5.10 12.64 -20.82
C LYS A 150 -5.06 11.91 -19.48
N TYR A 151 -4.56 10.68 -19.44
CA TYR A 151 -4.67 9.82 -18.25
C TYR A 151 -3.49 9.92 -17.29
N PHE A 152 -2.33 10.39 -17.76
CA PHE A 152 -1.12 10.57 -16.96
C PHE A 152 -0.79 12.06 -16.75
N SER A 153 -1.79 12.91 -16.60
CA SER A 153 -1.58 14.22 -15.95
C SER A 153 -1.47 14.04 -14.44
N GLU A 154 -0.76 14.95 -13.77
CA GLU A 154 -0.60 14.94 -12.30
C GLU A 154 -1.98 14.95 -11.62
N GLU A 155 -2.87 15.83 -12.09
CA GLU A 155 -4.21 16.01 -11.52
C GLU A 155 -5.09 14.76 -11.70
N ASN A 156 -5.01 14.09 -12.86
CA ASN A 156 -5.79 12.87 -13.07
C ASN A 156 -5.27 11.75 -12.16
N LEU A 157 -3.96 11.48 -12.15
CA LEU A 157 -3.37 10.43 -11.31
C LEU A 157 -3.62 10.66 -9.82
N ALA A 158 -3.52 11.91 -9.36
CA ALA A 158 -3.82 12.30 -7.99
C ALA A 158 -5.28 11.98 -7.59
N SER A 159 -6.22 12.16 -8.52
CA SER A 159 -7.65 11.93 -8.26
C SER A 159 -8.07 10.46 -8.21
N LEU A 160 -7.26 9.52 -8.73
CA LEU A 160 -7.62 8.12 -8.82
C LEU A 160 -7.57 7.42 -7.45
N SER A 161 -8.53 6.51 -7.24
CA SER A 161 -8.45 5.47 -6.22
C SER A 161 -7.30 4.49 -6.54
N LEU A 162 -6.87 3.68 -5.56
CA LEU A 162 -5.85 2.67 -5.79
C LEU A 162 -6.29 1.64 -6.85
N GLU A 163 -7.57 1.26 -6.82
CA GLU A 163 -8.16 0.30 -7.76
C GLU A 163 -8.23 0.85 -9.18
N ASP A 164 -8.64 2.11 -9.34
CA ASP A 164 -8.70 2.76 -10.66
C ASP A 164 -7.31 3.05 -11.21
N TYR A 165 -6.34 3.37 -10.34
CA TYR A 165 -4.94 3.53 -10.71
C TYR A 165 -4.35 2.20 -11.23
N ALA A 166 -4.57 1.10 -10.51
CA ALA A 166 -4.15 -0.23 -10.96
C ALA A 166 -4.84 -0.61 -12.29
N LEU A 167 -6.14 -0.33 -12.43
CA LEU A 167 -6.87 -0.57 -13.68
C LEU A 167 -6.33 0.25 -14.86
N LEU A 168 -5.95 1.52 -14.62
CA LEU A 168 -5.31 2.36 -15.61
C LEU A 168 -4.01 1.70 -16.09
N LEU A 169 -3.13 1.32 -15.16
CA LEU A 169 -1.83 0.74 -15.48
C LEU A 169 -1.91 -0.57 -16.29
N LYS A 170 -2.97 -1.37 -16.15
CA LYS A 170 -3.16 -2.57 -16.98
C LYS A 170 -3.25 -2.27 -18.49
N ARG A 171 -3.63 -1.04 -18.88
CA ARG A 171 -3.72 -0.64 -20.30
C ARG A 171 -2.37 -0.16 -20.86
N PHE A 172 -1.49 0.39 -20.02
CA PHE A 172 -0.27 1.11 -20.42
C PHE A 172 1.01 0.34 -20.01
N PRO A 173 2.20 0.75 -20.50
CA PRO A 173 3.47 0.25 -20.02
C PRO A 173 3.58 0.23 -18.48
N ARG A 174 4.07 -0.89 -17.95
CA ARG A 174 4.11 -1.22 -16.52
C ARG A 174 5.28 -0.62 -15.78
N GLU A 175 6.25 -0.08 -16.51
CA GLU A 175 7.51 0.34 -15.93
C GLU A 175 7.28 1.51 -14.96
N MET A 176 8.01 1.48 -13.85
CA MET A 176 7.92 2.48 -12.81
C MET A 176 9.30 2.99 -12.45
N VAL A 177 9.34 4.27 -12.07
CA VAL A 177 10.47 4.85 -11.36
C VAL A 177 10.13 4.93 -9.88
N THR A 178 11.12 4.79 -9.01
CA THR A 178 10.92 4.77 -7.56
C THR A 178 11.85 5.77 -6.87
N HIS A 179 11.37 6.29 -5.75
CA HIS A 179 12.14 7.13 -4.85
C HIS A 179 11.98 6.58 -3.45
N VAL A 180 13.04 5.95 -2.95
CA VAL A 180 13.10 5.51 -1.55
C VAL A 180 13.33 6.71 -0.64
N THR A 181 12.59 6.76 0.47
CA THR A 181 12.65 7.86 1.42
C THR A 181 13.69 7.57 2.49
N ARG A 182 14.15 8.63 3.17
CA ARG A 182 14.98 8.51 4.38
C ARG A 182 14.12 8.70 5.62
N GLN A 183 13.40 7.65 6.01
CA GLN A 183 12.58 7.60 7.23
C GLN A 183 13.20 6.62 8.20
N GLY A 184 13.60 7.11 9.38
CA GLY A 184 14.36 6.33 10.34
C GLY A 184 15.88 6.57 10.21
N ILE A 185 16.66 5.68 10.79
CA ILE A 185 18.13 5.79 10.76
C ILE A 185 18.69 5.15 9.52
N ARG A 186 19.67 5.83 8.91
CA ARG A 186 20.46 5.29 7.80
C ARG A 186 21.42 4.21 8.28
N ASP A 187 20.93 2.99 8.40
CA ASP A 187 21.62 1.84 9.00
C ASP A 187 22.37 0.97 8.00
N HIS A 188 22.28 1.26 6.70
CA HIS A 188 23.01 0.52 5.68
C HIS A 188 23.44 1.42 4.52
N ILE A 189 24.52 0.99 3.87
CA ILE A 189 25.12 1.63 2.70
C ILE A 189 25.52 0.53 1.72
N GLY A 190 25.02 0.61 0.49
CA GLY A 190 25.33 -0.33 -0.58
C GLY A 190 26.66 -0.03 -1.27
N MET A 191 27.26 1.15 -1.04
CA MET A 191 28.46 1.60 -1.75
C MET A 191 29.22 2.71 -0.99
N LEU A 192 30.55 2.75 -1.16
CA LEU A 192 31.45 3.75 -0.57
C LEU A 192 31.11 5.21 -0.95
N TYR A 193 30.58 5.45 -2.15
CA TYR A 193 30.23 6.80 -2.61
C TYR A 193 28.82 7.25 -2.20
N HIS A 194 28.04 6.36 -1.58
CA HIS A 194 26.67 6.60 -1.15
C HIS A 194 26.55 6.62 0.38
N THR A 195 27.47 7.30 1.07
CA THR A 195 27.59 7.32 2.55
C THR A 195 26.95 8.54 3.21
N ALA A 196 26.49 9.53 2.45
CA ALA A 196 25.95 10.79 3.00
C ALA A 196 24.79 10.56 3.99
N GLY A 197 24.94 10.98 5.25
CA GLY A 197 23.94 10.80 6.30
C GLY A 197 23.88 9.38 6.89
N GLU A 198 24.91 8.56 6.65
CA GLU A 198 25.08 7.27 7.33
C GLU A 198 25.04 7.44 8.86
N GLY A 199 24.26 6.60 9.54
CA GLY A 199 24.07 6.67 10.98
C GLY A 199 23.27 7.89 11.46
N ALA A 200 22.71 8.71 10.57
CA ALA A 200 21.83 9.80 10.94
C ALA A 200 20.36 9.36 10.88
N TYR A 201 19.55 9.89 11.80
CA TYR A 201 18.09 9.80 11.74
C TYR A 201 17.53 10.86 10.79
N ALA A 202 16.53 10.48 9.99
CA ALA A 202 15.77 11.39 9.16
C ALA A 202 14.27 11.07 9.23
N ASP A 203 13.44 12.11 9.12
CA ASP A 203 11.98 12.06 9.10
C ASP A 203 11.44 12.50 7.72
N SER A 204 12.17 12.17 6.65
CA SER A 204 11.90 12.75 5.33
C SER A 204 10.53 12.36 4.77
N PHE A 205 10.05 11.13 5.00
CA PHE A 205 8.72 10.76 4.55
C PHE A 205 7.63 11.53 5.31
N MET A 206 7.80 11.75 6.62
CA MET A 206 6.90 12.60 7.40
C MET A 206 6.84 14.02 6.80
N LYS A 207 7.99 14.63 6.51
CA LYS A 207 8.05 15.95 5.85
C LYS A 207 7.40 15.96 4.48
N MET A 208 7.61 14.92 3.67
CA MET A 208 6.99 14.79 2.36
C MET A 208 5.46 14.73 2.46
N VAL A 209 4.89 13.97 3.41
CA VAL A 209 3.41 13.91 3.57
C VAL A 209 2.82 15.19 4.15
N GLU A 210 3.60 15.99 4.90
CA GLU A 210 3.17 17.32 5.36
C GLU A 210 3.03 18.32 4.22
N ASP A 211 3.98 18.30 3.28
CA ASP A 211 3.98 19.14 2.08
C ASP A 211 3.10 18.55 0.95
N GLY A 212 2.84 17.24 0.98
CA GLY A 212 2.10 16.52 -0.04
C GLY A 212 2.87 16.33 -1.35
N ARG A 213 4.19 16.51 -1.32
CA ARG A 213 5.01 16.64 -2.53
C ARG A 213 6.41 16.04 -2.38
N LEU A 214 6.96 15.53 -3.49
CA LEU A 214 8.36 15.13 -3.64
C LEU A 214 9.14 16.22 -4.37
N ARG A 215 10.27 16.67 -3.80
CA ARG A 215 11.16 17.70 -4.40
C ARG A 215 12.57 17.19 -4.57
N SER A 216 13.30 17.88 -5.43
CA SER A 216 14.74 17.73 -5.55
C SER A 216 15.46 18.20 -4.29
N PRO A 217 16.72 17.78 -4.08
CA PRO A 217 17.50 18.20 -2.91
C PRO A 217 17.51 19.72 -2.71
N LEU A 218 17.72 20.52 -3.77
CA LEU A 218 17.66 21.99 -3.68
C LEU A 218 16.22 22.51 -3.56
N GLY A 219 15.25 21.87 -4.22
CA GLY A 219 13.84 22.27 -4.17
C GLY A 219 13.27 22.27 -2.75
N VAL A 220 13.71 21.34 -1.89
CA VAL A 220 13.34 21.32 -0.45
C VAL A 220 13.70 22.64 0.23
N TYR A 221 14.94 23.10 0.10
CA TYR A 221 15.41 24.35 0.73
C TYR A 221 14.75 25.60 0.14
N LEU A 222 14.36 25.57 -1.14
CA LEU A 222 13.73 26.71 -1.82
C LEU A 222 12.31 27.02 -1.33
N VAL A 223 11.64 26.07 -0.70
CA VAL A 223 10.27 26.22 -0.17
C VAL A 223 10.19 26.30 1.35
N GLU A 224 11.31 26.17 2.05
CA GLU A 224 11.35 26.35 3.51
C GLU A 224 10.98 27.79 3.88
N GLY A 225 10.23 27.94 4.98
CA GLY A 225 9.71 29.24 5.42
C GLY A 225 10.80 30.29 5.69
N GLU A 226 11.96 29.85 6.17
CA GLU A 226 13.16 30.68 6.36
C GLU A 226 14.14 30.50 5.20
N LYS A 227 13.70 30.87 4.00
CA LYS A 227 14.40 30.59 2.73
C LYS A 227 15.87 30.98 2.74
N GLU A 228 16.24 32.16 3.25
CA GLU A 228 17.65 32.61 3.28
C GLU A 228 18.52 31.72 4.17
N GLN A 229 18.02 31.34 5.37
CA GLN A 229 18.73 30.42 6.26
C GLN A 229 18.80 29.00 5.68
N ALA A 230 17.75 28.55 5.02
CA ALA A 230 17.72 27.27 4.33
C ALA A 230 18.78 27.20 3.22
N ILE A 231 18.92 28.27 2.44
CA ILE A 231 19.94 28.37 1.39
C ILE A 231 21.35 28.46 1.99
N ALA A 232 21.53 29.17 3.11
CA ALA A 232 22.81 29.17 3.82
C ALA A 232 23.21 27.75 4.28
N ARG A 233 22.26 26.97 4.82
CA ARG A 233 22.48 25.56 5.18
C ARG A 233 22.80 24.70 3.97
N PHE A 234 22.07 24.87 2.85
CA PHE A 234 22.31 24.13 1.61
C PHE A 234 23.71 24.40 1.05
N LEU A 235 24.18 25.65 1.12
CA LEU A 235 25.51 26.03 0.67
C LEU A 235 26.62 25.68 1.68
N HIS A 236 26.26 25.24 2.89
CA HIS A 236 27.18 24.97 3.98
C HIS A 236 28.07 26.18 4.34
N LEU A 237 27.47 27.38 4.44
CA LEU A 237 28.24 28.62 4.62
C LEU A 237 29.14 28.65 5.85
N ASP A 238 28.71 28.01 6.95
CA ASP A 238 29.47 27.90 8.19
C ASP A 238 30.83 27.18 8.03
N ASN A 239 31.04 26.46 6.92
CA ASN A 239 32.30 25.77 6.64
C ASN A 239 33.34 26.64 5.92
N PHE A 240 32.98 27.85 5.46
CA PHE A 240 33.87 28.73 4.72
C PHE A 240 34.43 29.84 5.61
N GLN A 241 35.71 30.16 5.43
CA GLN A 241 36.38 31.21 6.21
C GLN A 241 36.17 32.60 5.62
N SER A 242 35.79 32.68 4.35
CA SER A 242 35.60 33.95 3.65
C SER A 242 34.46 33.93 2.64
N LYS A 243 33.95 35.12 2.34
CA LYS A 243 32.98 35.36 1.27
C LYS A 243 33.48 34.86 -0.09
N GLU A 244 34.77 35.05 -0.38
CA GLU A 244 35.37 34.65 -1.66
C GLU A 244 35.37 33.13 -1.85
N GLU A 245 35.67 32.36 -0.80
CA GLU A 245 35.58 30.90 -0.82
C GLU A 245 34.15 30.42 -1.11
N ALA A 246 33.16 31.02 -0.44
CA ALA A 246 31.75 30.68 -0.64
C ALA A 246 31.27 31.01 -2.07
N LEU A 247 31.68 32.16 -2.63
CA LEU A 247 31.37 32.53 -4.01
C LEU A 247 32.04 31.60 -5.03
N ASN A 248 33.29 31.17 -4.79
CA ASN A 248 33.98 30.19 -5.63
C ASN A 248 33.29 28.81 -5.60
N TYR A 249 32.79 28.40 -4.43
CA TYR A 249 31.97 27.19 -4.31
C TYR A 249 30.66 27.33 -5.10
N LEU A 250 29.96 28.46 -4.98
CA LEU A 250 28.76 28.74 -5.77
C LEU A 250 29.05 28.67 -7.28
N ALA A 251 30.11 29.32 -7.76
CA ALA A 251 30.53 29.27 -9.17
C ALA A 251 30.83 27.83 -9.64
N THR A 252 31.37 26.97 -8.77
CA THR A 252 31.57 25.55 -9.08
C THR A 252 30.24 24.81 -9.29
N LEU A 253 29.22 25.14 -8.50
CA LEU A 253 27.87 24.58 -8.64
C LEU A 253 27.14 25.11 -9.88
N THR A 254 27.34 26.38 -10.23
CA THR A 254 26.51 27.10 -11.23
C THR A 254 27.19 27.35 -12.58
N GLU A 255 28.51 27.14 -12.72
CA GLU A 255 29.23 27.49 -13.95
C GLU A 255 30.16 26.36 -14.41
N ALA A 256 31.12 25.97 -13.57
CA ALA A 256 32.23 25.10 -14.00
C ALA A 256 31.85 23.63 -14.23
N ARG A 257 30.70 23.18 -13.69
CA ARG A 257 30.28 21.76 -13.68
C ARG A 257 28.93 21.49 -14.34
N GLN A 258 28.45 22.35 -15.24
CA GLN A 258 27.13 22.15 -15.84
C GLN A 258 27.01 20.77 -16.52
N GLY A 259 26.03 19.99 -16.08
CA GLY A 259 25.80 18.62 -16.56
C GLY A 259 26.58 17.50 -15.85
N VAL A 260 27.35 17.82 -14.81
CA VAL A 260 28.18 16.87 -14.02
C VAL A 260 27.54 16.61 -12.65
N PRO A 261 27.78 15.44 -11.99
CA PRO A 261 27.32 15.20 -10.62
C PRO A 261 27.67 16.34 -9.65
N GLY A 262 26.71 16.71 -8.81
CA GLY A 262 26.82 17.80 -7.85
C GLY A 262 26.54 19.21 -8.39
N SER A 263 26.37 19.40 -9.71
CA SER A 263 26.03 20.71 -10.30
C SER A 263 24.60 21.18 -10.00
N TYR A 264 24.25 22.43 -10.34
CA TYR A 264 22.88 22.92 -10.21
C TYR A 264 21.85 21.99 -10.87
N ALA A 265 22.08 21.57 -12.11
CA ALA A 265 21.20 20.65 -12.83
C ALA A 265 21.01 19.32 -12.09
N ASP A 266 22.03 18.84 -11.37
CA ASP A 266 21.95 17.65 -10.52
C ASP A 266 21.10 17.88 -9.27
N ARG A 267 21.35 19.01 -8.58
CA ARG A 267 20.73 19.37 -7.31
C ARG A 267 19.25 19.75 -7.44
N ILE A 268 18.84 20.21 -8.62
CA ILE A 268 17.47 20.59 -8.92
C ILE A 268 16.65 19.45 -9.55
N ALA A 269 17.28 18.33 -9.90
CA ALA A 269 16.60 17.12 -10.34
C ALA A 269 16.13 16.28 -9.14
N VAL A 270 14.97 15.65 -9.26
CA VAL A 270 14.61 14.50 -8.44
C VAL A 270 15.29 13.27 -9.02
N HIS A 271 15.97 12.49 -8.19
CA HIS A 271 16.63 11.25 -8.61
C HIS A 271 15.71 10.08 -8.31
N PHE A 272 15.54 9.21 -9.30
CA PHE A 272 14.78 7.97 -9.16
C PHE A 272 15.60 6.77 -9.60
N ALA A 273 15.25 5.59 -9.10
CA ALA A 273 15.66 4.32 -9.67
C ALA A 273 14.56 3.76 -10.59
N THR A 274 14.91 3.13 -11.71
CA THR A 274 13.93 2.51 -12.63
C THR A 274 13.78 1.03 -12.30
N GLU A 275 12.54 0.51 -12.21
CA GLU A 275 12.20 -0.91 -11.99
C GLU A 275 12.77 -1.57 -10.72
N GLU A 276 13.44 -0.82 -9.85
CA GLU A 276 13.96 -1.22 -8.54
C GLU A 276 13.76 -0.09 -7.54
N VAL A 277 13.87 -0.35 -6.24
CA VAL A 277 13.77 0.67 -5.19
C VAL A 277 15.12 1.31 -4.84
N ALA A 278 16.23 0.60 -5.11
CA ALA A 278 17.59 1.05 -4.78
C ALA A 278 17.76 1.46 -3.31
N ASP A 279 17.03 0.78 -2.41
CA ASP A 279 17.03 1.03 -0.96
C ASP A 279 18.44 0.92 -0.38
N CYS A 280 19.24 -0.04 -0.86
CA CYS A 280 20.60 -0.18 -0.37
C CYS A 280 21.48 1.05 -0.62
N TYR A 281 21.21 1.83 -1.67
CA TYR A 281 21.99 3.02 -2.01
C TYR A 281 21.39 4.30 -1.43
N TYR A 282 20.08 4.44 -1.43
CA TYR A 282 19.41 5.72 -1.13
C TYR A 282 18.49 5.69 0.09
N GLY A 283 18.11 4.49 0.52
CA GLY A 283 17.27 4.24 1.67
C GLY A 283 17.94 4.58 2.99
N SER A 284 17.21 4.28 4.06
CA SER A 284 17.61 4.57 5.42
C SER A 284 17.67 3.31 6.25
N GLU A 285 16.51 2.76 6.56
CA GLU A 285 16.36 1.80 7.63
C GLU A 285 15.92 0.44 7.09
N LYS A 286 16.85 -0.51 7.06
CA LYS A 286 16.65 -1.85 6.46
C LYS A 286 15.36 -2.48 6.99
N GLY A 287 14.46 -2.91 6.11
CA GLY A 287 13.20 -3.53 6.50
C GLY A 287 12.13 -2.59 7.08
N ASN A 288 12.37 -1.27 7.13
CA ASN A 288 11.37 -0.21 7.36
C ASN A 288 11.36 0.80 6.20
N GLU A 289 11.76 0.36 5.00
CA GLU A 289 11.89 1.23 3.85
C GLU A 289 10.54 1.66 3.29
N ILE A 290 10.32 2.97 3.25
CA ILE A 290 9.15 3.58 2.63
C ILE A 290 9.61 4.17 1.30
N PHE A 291 8.87 3.89 0.23
CA PHE A 291 9.21 4.41 -1.09
C PHE A 291 7.96 4.83 -1.87
N ILE A 292 8.18 5.72 -2.83
CA ILE A 292 7.17 6.22 -3.75
C ILE A 292 7.46 5.64 -5.13
N ALA A 293 6.45 5.11 -5.81
CA ALA A 293 6.56 4.61 -7.18
C ALA A 293 5.67 5.44 -8.12
N TYR A 294 6.28 5.97 -9.18
CA TYR A 294 5.59 6.67 -10.25
C TYR A 294 5.67 5.86 -11.55
N PRO A 295 4.61 5.84 -12.39
CA PRO A 295 4.68 5.24 -13.71
C PRO A 295 5.73 5.93 -14.55
N SER A 296 6.62 5.19 -15.20
CA SER A 296 7.63 5.76 -16.11
C SER A 296 6.99 6.61 -17.21
N ILE A 297 5.78 6.24 -17.66
CA ILE A 297 5.01 6.98 -18.65
C ILE A 297 4.48 8.33 -18.14
N TYR A 298 4.27 8.48 -16.83
CA TYR A 298 3.97 9.76 -16.20
C TYR A 298 5.18 10.68 -16.28
N ILE A 299 6.35 10.16 -15.92
CA ILE A 299 7.63 10.90 -16.03
C ILE A 299 7.86 11.35 -17.47
N ALA A 300 7.79 10.41 -18.41
CA ALA A 300 8.08 10.65 -19.81
C ALA A 300 7.15 11.68 -20.46
N SER A 301 5.88 11.72 -20.06
CA SER A 301 4.90 12.63 -20.67
C SER A 301 4.86 14.02 -20.04
N GLN A 302 5.13 14.13 -18.73
CA GLN A 302 4.92 15.38 -17.98
C GLN A 302 6.22 16.15 -17.70
N TYR A 303 7.37 15.48 -17.66
CA TYR A 303 8.63 16.08 -17.24
C TYR A 303 9.73 15.94 -18.28
N TYR A 304 10.73 16.81 -18.19
CA TYR A 304 12.01 16.56 -18.84
C TYR A 304 12.84 15.61 -17.98
N PHE A 305 13.55 14.69 -18.63
CA PHE A 305 14.32 13.67 -17.92
C PHE A 305 15.61 13.29 -18.64
N SER A 306 16.53 12.67 -17.91
CA SER A 306 17.73 12.04 -18.46
C SER A 306 17.93 10.66 -17.82
N GLY A 307 18.25 9.67 -18.65
CA GLY A 307 18.42 8.27 -18.23
C GLY A 307 17.60 7.29 -19.08
N GLN A 308 17.21 6.16 -18.49
CA GLN A 308 16.43 5.11 -19.10
C GLN A 308 15.23 4.70 -18.23
N LEU A 309 14.01 4.85 -18.77
CA LEU A 309 12.77 4.66 -18.02
C LEU A 309 12.11 3.28 -18.20
N ASN A 310 12.61 2.44 -19.10
CA ASN A 310 11.96 1.18 -19.47
C ASN A 310 12.64 -0.11 -18.96
N LYS A 311 13.78 -0.02 -18.29
CA LYS A 311 14.46 -1.17 -17.71
C LYS A 311 15.25 -0.74 -16.49
N GLY A 312 15.42 -1.67 -15.55
CA GLY A 312 16.28 -1.44 -14.39
C GLY A 312 17.73 -1.22 -14.80
N GLY A 313 18.43 -0.42 -14.00
CA GLY A 313 19.83 -0.12 -14.23
C GLY A 313 20.69 -1.36 -14.05
N GLY A 314 20.37 -2.22 -13.09
CA GLY A 314 21.11 -3.46 -12.79
C GLY A 314 22.57 -3.25 -12.34
N ASP A 315 23.03 -2.00 -12.39
CA ASP A 315 24.40 -1.53 -12.28
C ASP A 315 24.44 -0.20 -11.51
N TYR A 316 25.65 0.26 -11.17
CA TYR A 316 25.99 1.44 -10.36
C TYR A 316 25.43 2.81 -10.82
N TRP A 317 24.74 2.87 -11.96
CA TRP A 317 24.29 4.10 -12.62
C TRP A 317 22.81 4.00 -13.01
N ASN A 318 21.92 3.75 -12.03
CA ASN A 318 20.49 3.61 -12.25
C ASN A 318 19.68 4.91 -12.06
N ASP A 319 20.37 6.02 -11.76
CA ASP A 319 19.73 7.32 -11.54
C ASP A 319 19.01 7.81 -12.78
N GLN A 320 17.77 8.21 -12.57
CA GLN A 320 16.97 8.97 -13.51
C GLN A 320 16.87 10.39 -12.99
N TRP A 321 17.43 11.34 -13.73
CA TRP A 321 17.29 12.76 -13.40
C TRP A 321 15.96 13.24 -13.96
N VAL A 322 15.07 13.69 -13.09
CA VAL A 322 13.77 14.27 -13.47
C VAL A 322 13.71 15.71 -13.00
N TRP A 323 13.61 16.63 -13.95
CA TRP A 323 13.51 18.06 -13.66
C TRP A 323 12.05 18.45 -13.47
N ALA A 324 11.58 18.31 -12.24
CA ALA A 324 10.34 18.92 -11.78
C ALA A 324 10.54 20.42 -11.54
N ASN A 325 9.45 21.19 -11.54
CA ASN A 325 9.51 22.60 -11.16
C ASN A 325 10.11 22.73 -9.74
N GLU A 326 11.10 23.62 -9.60
CA GLU A 326 11.94 23.72 -8.39
C GLU A 326 11.17 24.00 -7.09
N GLU A 327 10.03 24.68 -7.16
CA GLU A 327 9.20 25.00 -5.99
C GLU A 327 7.94 24.13 -5.88
N ARG A 328 7.37 23.66 -6.99
CA ARG A 328 6.16 22.80 -6.97
C ARG A 328 6.49 21.33 -6.65
N GLY A 329 7.62 20.81 -7.13
CA GLY A 329 7.92 19.38 -7.07
C GLY A 329 6.90 18.52 -7.82
N MET A 330 6.72 17.29 -7.33
CA MET A 330 5.78 16.29 -7.85
C MET A 330 4.75 15.93 -6.79
N ASP A 331 3.47 15.80 -7.16
CA ASP A 331 2.42 15.37 -6.23
C ASP A 331 2.64 13.92 -5.75
N LEU A 332 2.63 13.70 -4.44
CA LEU A 332 2.72 12.35 -3.89
C LEU A 332 1.53 11.48 -4.32
N ASN A 333 0.35 12.08 -4.48
CA ASN A 333 -0.85 11.38 -4.91
C ASN A 333 -0.82 10.97 -6.38
N ALA A 334 0.07 11.52 -7.20
CA ALA A 334 0.24 11.03 -8.57
C ALA A 334 0.98 9.67 -8.60
N GLY A 335 1.61 9.26 -7.49
CA GLY A 335 2.30 7.98 -7.33
C GLY A 335 1.58 7.00 -6.41
N LEU A 336 2.24 5.89 -6.17
CA LEU A 336 1.90 4.87 -5.17
C LEU A 336 2.90 4.95 -4.03
N ILE A 337 2.43 4.95 -2.78
CA ILE A 337 3.31 4.91 -1.62
C ILE A 337 3.30 3.53 -1.03
N PHE A 338 4.48 2.94 -0.89
CA PHE A 338 4.69 1.63 -0.31
C PHE A 338 5.22 1.78 1.11
N ILE A 339 4.50 1.20 2.07
CA ILE A 339 4.84 1.22 3.50
C ILE A 339 4.98 -0.23 3.97
N PRO A 340 6.07 -0.61 4.67
CA PRO A 340 6.23 -1.96 5.17
C PRO A 340 5.18 -2.21 6.26
N GLU A 341 4.37 -3.25 6.11
CA GLU A 341 3.23 -3.51 6.99
C GLU A 341 3.70 -3.89 8.40
N GLU A 342 4.68 -4.80 8.48
CA GLU A 342 5.01 -5.54 9.69
C GLU A 342 6.26 -5.02 10.41
N ALA A 343 6.96 -4.04 9.84
CA ALA A 343 8.15 -3.43 10.42
C ALA A 343 7.86 -2.96 11.85
N LYS A 344 8.73 -3.29 12.80
CA LYS A 344 8.56 -2.92 14.21
C LYS A 344 9.24 -1.60 14.48
N VAL A 345 8.45 -0.56 14.74
CA VAL A 345 8.92 0.82 14.88
C VAL A 345 8.49 1.41 16.21
N ASP A 346 9.26 2.38 16.70
CA ASP A 346 8.94 3.20 17.85
C ASP A 346 7.62 3.94 17.63
N ARG A 347 6.75 3.90 18.63
CA ARG A 347 5.42 4.54 18.57
C ARG A 347 5.49 6.05 18.31
N LYS A 348 6.57 6.73 18.69
CA LYS A 348 6.69 8.19 18.58
C LYS A 348 7.45 8.62 17.33
N THR A 349 8.49 7.90 16.94
CA THR A 349 9.39 8.36 15.87
C THR A 349 9.18 7.63 14.54
N GLY A 350 8.56 6.44 14.54
CA GLY A 350 8.42 5.62 13.35
C GLY A 350 9.74 5.00 12.87
N SER A 351 10.79 5.04 13.68
CA SER A 351 12.08 4.35 13.46
C SER A 351 12.11 3.01 14.16
N ARG A 352 12.82 2.02 13.61
CA ARG A 352 13.10 0.72 14.23
C ARG A 352 13.97 0.83 15.49
N TYR A 353 14.73 1.91 15.64
CA TYR A 353 15.76 2.03 16.67
C TYR A 353 15.45 3.11 17.71
N GLU A 354 16.12 2.98 18.86
CA GLU A 354 16.08 3.96 19.93
C GLU A 354 16.88 5.22 19.54
N LEU A 355 16.28 6.38 19.81
CA LEU A 355 16.89 7.69 19.63
C LEU A 355 17.08 8.35 21.01
N ASP A 356 18.18 9.10 21.15
CA ASP A 356 18.43 9.95 22.32
C ASP A 356 17.59 11.25 22.27
N GLU A 357 17.75 12.09 23.29
CA GLU A 357 17.04 13.38 23.40
C GLU A 357 17.32 14.34 22.23
N ASN A 358 18.47 14.18 21.56
CA ASN A 358 18.90 14.98 20.41
C ASN A 358 18.57 14.31 19.07
N ARG A 359 17.77 13.23 19.08
CA ARG A 359 17.43 12.40 17.90
C ARG A 359 18.62 11.69 17.26
N ASN A 360 19.70 11.44 18.00
CA ASN A 360 20.78 10.58 17.53
C ASN A 360 20.47 9.11 17.85
N PRO A 361 20.85 8.17 16.98
CA PRO A 361 20.71 6.75 17.30
C PRO A 361 21.58 6.32 18.47
N VAL A 362 21.01 5.50 19.35
CA VAL A 362 21.73 4.93 20.48
C VAL A 362 22.45 3.65 20.03
N LYS A 363 23.80 3.68 19.99
CA LYS A 363 24.63 2.52 19.67
C LYS A 363 24.43 1.38 20.68
N ASN A 364 24.37 0.15 20.18
CA ASN A 364 24.30 -1.05 20.99
C ASN A 364 25.70 -1.41 21.53
N SER A 365 26.09 -0.70 22.59
CA SER A 365 27.38 -0.89 23.26
C SER A 365 27.54 -2.28 23.88
N GLU A 366 26.44 -2.95 24.26
CA GLU A 366 26.46 -4.32 24.77
C GLU A 366 26.93 -5.30 23.69
N TYR A 367 26.41 -5.18 22.47
CA TYR A 367 26.80 -6.04 21.35
C TYR A 367 28.21 -5.74 20.87
N GLN A 368 28.60 -4.46 20.83
CA GLN A 368 29.97 -4.06 20.53
C GLN A 368 30.95 -4.66 21.55
N ALA A 369 30.68 -4.52 22.85
CA ALA A 369 31.52 -5.06 23.91
C ALA A 369 31.57 -6.60 23.87
N ALA A 370 30.43 -7.27 23.60
CA ALA A 370 30.38 -8.72 23.50
C ALA A 370 31.20 -9.25 22.32
N PHE A 371 31.06 -8.65 21.13
CA PHE A 371 31.88 -8.99 19.97
C PHE A 371 33.36 -8.73 20.28
N ARG A 372 33.68 -7.58 20.88
CA ARG A 372 35.05 -7.23 21.25
C ARG A 372 35.69 -8.28 22.17
N ARG A 373 34.95 -8.81 23.16
CA ARG A 373 35.44 -9.90 24.02
C ARG A 373 35.81 -11.17 23.25
N VAL A 374 35.08 -11.51 22.18
CA VAL A 374 35.42 -12.65 21.31
C VAL A 374 36.73 -12.38 20.57
N VAL A 375 36.87 -11.19 20.01
CA VAL A 375 38.08 -10.77 19.26
C VAL A 375 39.31 -10.68 20.16
N ASP A 376 39.15 -10.25 21.41
CA ASP A 376 40.24 -10.17 22.39
C ASP A 376 40.51 -11.49 23.13
N SER A 377 39.81 -12.58 22.78
CA SER A 377 40.04 -13.89 23.41
C SER A 377 41.39 -14.50 23.00
N ALA A 378 42.03 -15.22 23.92
CA ALA A 378 43.37 -15.78 23.71
C ALA A 378 43.46 -16.76 22.52
N ASP A 379 42.35 -17.38 22.12
CA ASP A 379 42.25 -18.33 21.02
C ASP A 379 41.52 -17.74 19.80
N PHE A 380 41.46 -16.41 19.68
CA PHE A 380 40.71 -15.77 18.58
C PHE A 380 41.20 -16.21 17.20
N HIS A 381 42.52 -16.28 16.97
CA HIS A 381 43.08 -16.73 15.69
C HIS A 381 42.69 -18.18 15.34
N GLY A 382 42.69 -19.08 16.34
CA GLY A 382 42.27 -20.47 16.16
C GLY A 382 40.79 -20.57 15.83
N PHE A 383 39.96 -19.84 16.59
CA PHE A 383 38.52 -19.71 16.36
C PHE A 383 38.21 -19.16 14.96
N ALA A 384 38.82 -18.03 14.58
CA ALA A 384 38.56 -17.36 13.30
C ALA A 384 38.90 -18.28 12.12
N ASN A 385 40.06 -18.94 12.14
CA ASN A 385 40.46 -19.85 11.07
C ASN A 385 39.47 -21.01 10.88
N GLN A 386 39.09 -21.69 11.97
CA GLN A 386 38.17 -22.83 11.90
C GLN A 386 36.78 -22.41 11.43
N VAL A 387 36.28 -21.26 11.89
CA VAL A 387 34.99 -20.74 11.44
C VAL A 387 35.06 -20.32 9.96
N MET A 388 36.13 -19.63 9.53
CA MET A 388 36.32 -19.24 8.14
C MET A 388 36.41 -20.43 7.18
N GLU A 389 37.03 -21.55 7.58
CA GLU A 389 37.03 -22.78 6.77
C GLU A 389 35.62 -23.34 6.52
N ILE A 390 34.71 -23.11 7.47
CA ILE A 390 33.30 -23.51 7.35
C ILE A 390 32.51 -22.45 6.55
N THR A 391 32.63 -21.16 6.91
CA THR A 391 31.81 -20.08 6.36
C THR A 391 32.26 -19.58 5.00
N GLY A 392 33.53 -19.74 4.62
CA GLY A 392 34.05 -19.40 3.29
C GLY A 392 33.44 -20.20 2.14
N LYS A 393 32.63 -21.22 2.45
CA LYS A 393 31.82 -22.02 1.49
C LYS A 393 30.32 -21.73 1.58
N LEU A 394 29.89 -20.94 2.56
CA LEU A 394 28.49 -20.64 2.80
C LEU A 394 28.03 -19.51 1.87
N THR A 395 26.93 -19.74 1.16
CA THR A 395 26.39 -18.78 0.18
C THR A 395 25.14 -18.03 0.67
N GLN A 396 24.59 -18.40 1.84
CA GLN A 396 23.33 -17.87 2.38
C GLN A 396 23.38 -17.81 3.91
N HIS A 397 22.58 -16.90 4.52
CA HIS A 397 22.35 -16.92 5.97
C HIS A 397 21.83 -18.28 6.43
N TRP A 398 22.40 -18.83 7.50
CA TRP A 398 22.14 -20.21 7.93
C TRP A 398 20.78 -20.43 8.63
N ASP A 399 20.01 -19.37 8.85
CA ASP A 399 18.65 -19.37 9.40
C ASP A 399 17.60 -19.11 8.31
N ALA A 400 18.03 -19.00 7.04
CA ALA A 400 17.11 -18.89 5.93
C ALA A 400 16.21 -20.13 5.85
N PRO A 401 14.89 -19.97 5.67
CA PRO A 401 13.92 -21.06 5.73
C PRO A 401 14.14 -22.16 4.67
N ASN A 402 14.94 -21.89 3.65
CA ASN A 402 15.22 -22.79 2.53
C ASN A 402 16.72 -22.97 2.27
N LEU A 403 17.49 -23.23 3.33
CA LEU A 403 18.90 -23.60 3.15
C LEU A 403 19.05 -24.81 2.24
N SER A 404 19.97 -24.68 1.27
CA SER A 404 20.48 -25.83 0.50
C SER A 404 20.98 -26.92 1.46
N ARG A 405 20.99 -28.18 1.00
CA ARG A 405 21.52 -29.29 1.80
C ARG A 405 22.94 -29.01 2.29
N GLU A 406 23.79 -28.47 1.43
CA GLU A 406 25.15 -28.06 1.74
C GLU A 406 25.19 -27.01 2.85
N ASN A 407 24.36 -25.96 2.77
CA ASN A 407 24.29 -24.93 3.80
C ASN A 407 23.77 -25.48 5.14
N ARG A 408 22.89 -26.49 5.14
CA ARG A 408 22.46 -27.18 6.37
C ARG A 408 23.62 -27.93 7.03
N GLU A 409 24.41 -28.66 6.24
CA GLU A 409 25.59 -29.37 6.72
C GLU A 409 26.64 -28.39 7.29
N LEU A 410 26.83 -27.22 6.68
CA LEU A 410 27.67 -26.15 7.22
C LEU A 410 27.12 -25.56 8.53
N SER A 411 25.80 -25.33 8.62
CA SER A 411 25.15 -24.83 9.85
C SER A 411 25.32 -25.79 11.03
N GLU A 412 25.25 -27.11 10.79
CA GLU A 412 25.53 -28.13 11.81
C GLU A 412 26.98 -28.07 12.31
N LYS A 413 27.95 -27.86 11.41
CA LYS A 413 29.37 -27.69 11.78
C LYS A 413 29.63 -26.44 12.63
N LEU A 414 28.79 -25.40 12.49
CA LEU A 414 28.89 -24.18 13.30
C LEU A 414 28.29 -24.34 14.72
N LYS A 415 27.53 -25.40 15.01
CA LYS A 415 26.87 -25.58 16.31
C LYS A 415 27.83 -25.54 17.52
N PRO A 416 29.00 -26.21 17.50
CA PRO A 416 29.95 -26.13 18.62
C PRO A 416 30.44 -24.70 18.88
N PHE A 417 30.69 -23.93 17.81
CA PHE A 417 31.11 -22.53 17.92
C PHE A 417 29.99 -21.65 18.48
N ARG A 418 28.72 -21.91 18.13
CA ARG A 418 27.57 -21.20 18.73
C ARG A 418 27.46 -21.50 20.21
N GLN A 419 27.56 -22.77 20.60
CA GLN A 419 27.53 -23.16 22.01
C GLN A 419 28.67 -22.49 22.77
N ARG A 420 29.86 -22.38 22.17
CA ARG A 420 30.98 -21.63 22.74
C ARG A 420 30.65 -20.14 22.91
N LEU A 421 30.11 -19.48 21.89
CA LEU A 421 29.67 -18.08 21.99
C LEU A 421 28.62 -17.86 23.09
N GLU A 422 27.68 -18.79 23.23
CA GLU A 422 26.62 -18.76 24.25
C GLU A 422 27.21 -18.97 25.66
N GLN A 423 28.08 -19.95 25.85
CA GLN A 423 28.61 -20.34 27.15
C GLN A 423 29.74 -19.45 27.67
N GLU A 424 30.70 -19.09 26.81
CA GLU A 424 31.90 -18.33 27.21
C GLU A 424 31.67 -16.82 27.18
N PHE A 425 30.83 -16.33 26.26
CA PHE A 425 30.67 -14.89 26.01
C PHE A 425 29.26 -14.36 26.30
N GLY A 426 28.30 -15.25 26.59
CA GLY A 426 26.90 -14.90 26.83
C GLY A 426 26.13 -14.48 25.57
N ILE A 427 26.64 -14.81 24.38
CA ILE A 427 26.10 -14.32 23.11
C ILE A 427 25.04 -15.28 22.60
N VAL A 428 23.77 -14.97 22.90
CA VAL A 428 22.60 -15.77 22.50
C VAL A 428 21.88 -15.23 21.26
N ASP A 429 22.03 -13.94 20.95
CA ASP A 429 21.39 -13.32 19.77
C ASP A 429 22.01 -13.87 18.49
N ARG A 430 21.17 -14.44 17.62
CA ARG A 430 21.60 -15.10 16.38
C ARG A 430 22.19 -14.14 15.35
N ARG A 431 21.75 -12.89 15.29
CA ARG A 431 22.29 -11.86 14.39
C ARG A 431 23.69 -11.45 14.84
N LEU A 432 23.92 -11.34 16.16
CA LEU A 432 25.26 -11.09 16.69
C LEU A 432 26.20 -12.27 16.41
N GLN A 433 25.74 -13.51 16.61
CA GLN A 433 26.51 -14.69 16.19
C GLN A 433 26.78 -14.69 14.68
N PHE A 434 25.84 -14.17 13.87
CA PHE A 434 26.03 -13.99 12.42
C PHE A 434 27.14 -13.01 12.09
N ALA A 435 27.09 -11.82 12.67
CA ALA A 435 28.12 -10.81 12.51
C ALA A 435 29.52 -11.36 12.87
N ILE A 436 29.60 -12.20 13.91
CA ILE A 436 30.85 -12.83 14.39
C ILE A 436 31.37 -13.90 13.44
N PHE A 437 30.52 -14.75 12.85
CA PHE A 437 31.01 -15.83 11.97
C PHE A 437 31.18 -15.42 10.50
N ASP A 438 30.77 -14.22 10.11
CA ASP A 438 30.96 -13.75 8.73
C ASP A 438 32.44 -13.82 8.32
N TYR A 439 32.67 -14.45 7.17
CA TYR A 439 34.02 -14.74 6.67
C TYR A 439 34.84 -13.46 6.50
N HIS A 440 34.25 -12.42 5.90
CA HIS A 440 34.98 -11.19 5.59
C HIS A 440 35.31 -10.41 6.86
N ASN A 441 34.39 -10.37 7.83
CA ASN A 441 34.62 -9.83 9.16
C ASN A 441 35.78 -10.55 9.85
N LEU A 442 35.70 -11.88 9.95
CA LEU A 442 36.74 -12.68 10.61
C LEU A 442 38.10 -12.51 9.96
N HIS A 443 38.17 -12.54 8.63
CA HIS A 443 39.41 -12.33 7.90
C HIS A 443 40.02 -10.96 8.23
N ASN A 444 39.22 -9.91 8.21
CA ASN A 444 39.70 -8.56 8.49
C ASN A 444 40.10 -8.39 9.96
N LEU A 445 39.36 -8.96 10.89
CA LEU A 445 39.67 -8.92 12.32
C LEU A 445 40.95 -9.71 12.65
N ASP A 446 41.11 -10.92 12.10
CA ASP A 446 42.30 -11.76 12.25
C ASP A 446 43.54 -11.04 11.72
N PHE A 447 43.44 -10.45 10.53
CA PHE A 447 44.50 -9.65 9.92
C PHE A 447 44.88 -8.44 10.78
N GLN A 448 43.90 -7.65 11.25
CA GLN A 448 44.20 -6.49 12.09
C GLN A 448 44.77 -6.88 13.45
N LYS A 449 44.34 -7.99 14.05
CA LYS A 449 44.90 -8.48 15.31
C LYS A 449 46.37 -8.87 15.17
N LYS A 450 46.73 -9.61 14.11
CA LYS A 450 48.13 -9.95 13.81
C LYS A 450 48.98 -8.70 13.61
N ASN A 451 48.49 -7.73 12.86
CA ASN A 451 49.21 -6.47 12.67
C ASN A 451 49.44 -5.73 14.00
N GLN A 452 48.45 -5.68 14.89
CA GLN A 452 48.58 -5.07 16.22
C GLN A 452 49.63 -5.79 17.08
N GLU A 453 49.65 -7.13 17.05
CA GLU A 453 50.63 -7.95 17.76
C GLU A 453 52.06 -7.75 17.23
N GLU A 454 52.20 -7.48 15.94
CA GLU A 454 53.45 -7.14 15.27
C GLU A 454 53.86 -5.65 15.42
N GLY A 455 53.07 -4.84 16.15
CA GLY A 455 53.35 -3.42 16.40
C GLY A 455 53.00 -2.48 15.24
N GLY A 456 52.22 -2.95 14.26
CA GLY A 456 51.70 -2.14 13.17
C GLY A 456 50.43 -1.39 13.56
N GLU A 457 50.38 -0.10 13.21
CA GLU A 457 49.14 0.70 13.30
C GLU A 457 48.55 0.90 11.90
N ASN A 458 47.27 0.57 11.73
CA ASN A 458 46.49 0.98 10.57
C ASN A 458 45.46 2.04 11.01
N PRO A 459 45.74 3.33 10.78
CA PRO A 459 44.83 4.40 11.21
C PRO A 459 43.49 4.40 10.46
N PHE A 460 43.38 3.66 9.35
CA PHE A 460 42.18 3.62 8.50
C PHE A 460 41.27 2.41 8.77
N ASN A 461 41.74 1.39 9.49
CA ASN A 461 40.97 0.18 9.78
C ASN A 461 41.28 -0.32 11.21
N SER A 462 40.44 0.07 12.16
CA SER A 462 40.51 -0.41 13.54
C SER A 462 39.65 -1.65 13.74
N VAL A 463 39.95 -2.44 14.78
CA VAL A 463 39.08 -3.55 15.22
C VAL A 463 37.67 -3.04 15.48
N ASP A 464 37.52 -1.87 16.10
CA ASP A 464 36.22 -1.31 16.44
C ASP A 464 35.43 -0.90 15.20
N SER A 465 36.07 -0.29 14.19
CA SER A 465 35.39 0.04 12.93
C SER A 465 34.95 -1.22 12.16
N ILE A 466 35.71 -2.32 12.26
CA ILE A 466 35.31 -3.60 11.64
C ILE A 466 34.12 -4.20 12.40
N ILE A 467 34.13 -4.18 13.73
CA ILE A 467 32.99 -4.62 14.56
C ILE A 467 31.75 -3.78 14.25
N GLU A 468 31.87 -2.45 14.17
CA GLU A 468 30.74 -1.57 13.83
C GLU A 468 30.17 -1.88 12.45
N GLY A 469 31.03 -2.07 11.44
CA GLY A 469 30.61 -2.48 10.10
C GLY A 469 29.92 -3.84 10.08
N ALA A 470 30.38 -4.79 10.90
CA ALA A 470 29.77 -6.11 11.06
C ALA A 470 28.36 -6.01 11.66
N LEU A 471 28.20 -5.31 12.78
CA LEU A 471 26.91 -5.10 13.44
C LEU A 471 25.93 -4.32 12.56
N ARG A 472 26.45 -3.37 11.77
CA ARG A 472 25.66 -2.57 10.84
C ARG A 472 25.04 -3.43 9.73
N ARG A 473 25.83 -4.30 9.10
CA ARG A 473 25.33 -5.22 8.06
C ARG A 473 24.17 -6.10 8.53
N GLU A 474 24.23 -6.50 9.79
CA GLU A 474 23.19 -7.29 10.45
C GLU A 474 22.03 -6.46 11.02
N GLY A 475 22.07 -5.12 10.89
CA GLY A 475 21.00 -4.23 11.39
C GLY A 475 20.86 -4.25 12.92
N ILE A 476 21.98 -4.41 13.63
CA ILE A 476 22.03 -4.51 15.11
C ILE A 476 23.08 -3.56 15.73
N LEU A 477 23.64 -2.64 14.95
CA LEU A 477 24.56 -1.61 15.45
C LEU A 477 23.90 -0.69 16.47
N PHE A 478 22.60 -0.43 16.32
CA PHE A 478 21.81 0.43 17.20
C PHE A 478 20.83 -0.40 18.02
N PHE A 479 20.45 0.10 19.20
CA PHE A 479 19.39 -0.53 20.00
C PHE A 479 18.05 -0.44 19.27
N GLU A 480 17.31 -1.55 19.22
CA GLU A 480 15.92 -1.50 18.78
C GLU A 480 15.08 -0.66 19.75
N ALA A 481 14.04 -0.01 19.23
CA ALA A 481 13.10 0.73 20.04
C ALA A 481 12.45 -0.16 21.12
N LYS A 482 12.11 0.42 22.27
CA LYS A 482 11.52 -0.30 23.41
C LYS A 482 10.01 -0.48 23.27
N ASP A 483 9.27 0.57 22.91
CA ASP A 483 7.82 0.54 22.70
C ASP A 483 7.51 0.40 21.20
N LYS A 484 7.54 -0.86 20.73
CA LYS A 484 7.39 -1.20 19.31
C LYS A 484 5.94 -1.47 18.94
N ILE A 485 5.48 -0.80 17.89
CA ILE A 485 4.24 -1.11 17.16
C ILE A 485 4.57 -1.49 15.71
N SER A 486 3.60 -2.01 14.96
CA SER A 486 3.82 -2.17 13.51
C SER A 486 3.84 -0.82 12.79
N SER A 487 4.60 -0.72 11.69
CA SER A 487 4.67 0.49 10.88
C SER A 487 3.29 0.83 10.28
N LYS A 488 2.47 -0.17 9.94
CA LYS A 488 1.06 0.06 9.57
C LYS A 488 0.24 0.70 10.69
N GLU A 489 0.40 0.28 11.94
CA GLU A 489 -0.27 0.91 13.08
C GLU A 489 0.22 2.35 13.30
N PHE A 490 1.53 2.58 13.22
CA PHE A 490 2.14 3.91 13.35
C PHE A 490 1.57 4.89 12.31
N TRP A 491 1.68 4.56 11.03
CA TRP A 491 1.19 5.40 9.95
C TRP A 491 -0.34 5.50 9.95
N GLY A 492 -1.04 4.44 10.34
CA GLY A 492 -2.48 4.43 10.55
C GLY A 492 -2.93 5.49 11.57
N ALA A 493 -2.24 5.55 12.72
CA ALA A 493 -2.49 6.55 13.75
C ALA A 493 -2.14 7.96 13.26
N TYR A 494 -0.95 8.15 12.67
CA TYR A 494 -0.52 9.45 12.14
C TYR A 494 -1.52 10.03 11.13
N PHE A 495 -2.03 9.21 10.20
CA PHE A 495 -3.01 9.64 9.22
C PHE A 495 -4.43 9.79 9.77
N ALA A 496 -4.78 9.11 10.86
CA ALA A 496 -6.05 9.34 11.55
C ALA A 496 -6.06 10.71 12.25
N GLU A 497 -4.92 11.11 12.82
CA GLU A 497 -4.71 12.43 13.42
C GLU A 497 -4.57 13.54 12.36
N ASN A 498 -4.06 13.19 11.17
CA ASN A 498 -3.82 14.11 10.06
C ASN A 498 -4.52 13.66 8.76
N PRO A 499 -5.87 13.63 8.72
CA PRO A 499 -6.61 13.03 7.61
C PRO A 499 -6.37 13.73 6.26
N THR A 500 -6.10 15.03 6.26
CA THR A 500 -5.79 15.82 5.05
C THR A 500 -4.39 15.57 4.49
N LYS A 501 -3.47 15.02 5.31
CA LYS A 501 -2.09 14.67 4.91
C LYS A 501 -1.97 13.24 4.41
N ARG A 502 -3.02 12.42 4.54
CA ARG A 502 -3.00 11.01 4.15
C ARG A 502 -2.90 10.90 2.63
N PRO A 503 -1.88 10.22 2.09
CA PRO A 503 -1.85 9.92 0.68
C PRO A 503 -3.03 9.05 0.24
N SER A 504 -3.56 9.36 -0.93
CA SER A 504 -4.72 8.68 -1.53
C SER A 504 -4.46 7.21 -1.88
N LYS A 505 -3.20 6.83 -2.15
CA LYS A 505 -2.81 5.52 -2.66
C LYS A 505 -1.63 4.95 -1.86
N ILE A 506 -1.97 4.17 -0.83
CA ILE A 506 -1.00 3.48 0.03
C ILE A 506 -1.11 1.97 -0.20
N VAL A 507 0.03 1.34 -0.45
CA VAL A 507 0.22 -0.11 -0.49
C VAL A 507 1.00 -0.52 0.75
N TYR A 508 0.37 -1.28 1.64
CA TYR A 508 1.07 -1.91 2.75
C TYR A 508 1.67 -3.24 2.26
N TYR A 509 2.98 -3.36 2.28
CA TYR A 509 3.68 -4.54 1.74
C TYR A 509 4.28 -5.41 2.82
N LYS A 510 4.47 -6.70 2.52
CA LYS A 510 5.10 -7.68 3.41
C LYS A 510 6.45 -8.11 2.88
N GLY A 511 7.32 -8.56 3.78
CA GLY A 511 8.71 -8.92 3.45
C GLY A 511 9.68 -7.76 3.65
N ALA A 512 10.97 -8.08 3.54
CA ALA A 512 12.05 -7.13 3.84
C ALA A 512 12.65 -6.46 2.59
N ASP A 513 12.33 -6.92 1.38
CA ASP A 513 12.86 -6.39 0.11
C ASP A 513 11.81 -5.50 -0.58
N PRO A 514 12.02 -4.17 -0.62
CA PRO A 514 11.11 -3.22 -1.25
C PRO A 514 10.98 -3.41 -2.77
N THR A 515 12.04 -3.85 -3.45
CA THR A 515 12.03 -4.09 -4.90
C THR A 515 11.14 -5.28 -5.24
N THR A 516 11.26 -6.37 -4.47
CA THR A 516 10.35 -7.51 -4.58
C THR A 516 8.90 -7.11 -4.31
N ALA A 517 8.64 -6.25 -3.32
CA ALA A 517 7.30 -5.77 -3.01
C ALA A 517 6.64 -5.01 -4.18
N LEU A 518 7.40 -4.15 -4.87
CA LEU A 518 6.93 -3.46 -6.08
C LEU A 518 6.54 -4.47 -7.17
N TRP A 519 7.36 -5.50 -7.39
CA TRP A 519 7.12 -6.50 -8.42
C TRP A 519 5.90 -7.38 -8.11
N GLN A 520 5.79 -7.85 -6.86
CA GLN A 520 4.66 -8.64 -6.40
C GLN A 520 3.35 -7.86 -6.54
N TRP A 521 3.32 -6.60 -6.11
CA TRP A 521 2.12 -5.77 -6.26
C TRP A 521 1.69 -5.67 -7.74
N ARG A 522 2.63 -5.41 -8.67
CA ARG A 522 2.31 -5.35 -10.11
C ARG A 522 1.80 -6.68 -10.66
N GLU A 523 2.41 -7.80 -10.24
CA GLU A 523 2.01 -9.14 -10.65
C GLU A 523 0.59 -9.49 -10.15
N GLU A 524 0.30 -9.24 -8.88
CA GLU A 524 -1.02 -9.45 -8.27
C GLU A 524 -2.10 -8.59 -8.96
N GLN A 525 -1.74 -7.38 -9.39
CA GLN A 525 -2.62 -6.52 -10.17
C GLN A 525 -2.69 -6.90 -11.65
N GLY A 526 -1.89 -7.85 -12.15
CA GLY A 526 -1.86 -8.24 -13.56
C GLY A 526 -1.41 -7.11 -14.49
N ILE A 527 -0.39 -6.35 -14.06
CA ILE A 527 0.20 -5.23 -14.82
C ILE A 527 1.47 -5.74 -15.52
N ASP A 528 1.37 -6.09 -16.80
CA ASP A 528 2.38 -6.90 -17.51
C ASP A 528 2.90 -6.29 -18.83
N LYS A 529 2.24 -5.27 -19.37
CA LYS A 529 2.64 -4.62 -20.63
C LYS A 529 3.97 -3.89 -20.48
N LYS A 530 4.84 -3.99 -21.48
CA LYS A 530 6.15 -3.33 -21.49
C LYS A 530 6.20 -2.15 -22.46
N ALA A 531 7.00 -1.15 -22.12
CA ALA A 531 7.35 -0.07 -23.03
C ALA A 531 8.17 -0.58 -24.22
N ARG A 532 8.00 0.05 -25.38
CA ARG A 532 8.68 -0.33 -26.63
C ARG A 532 10.10 0.23 -26.74
N ASP A 533 10.37 1.33 -26.05
CA ASP A 533 11.62 2.08 -26.10
C ASP A 533 11.96 2.67 -24.73
N LYS A 534 13.20 3.16 -24.58
CA LYS A 534 13.74 3.70 -23.32
C LYS A 534 13.10 5.00 -22.85
N ASP A 535 12.44 5.72 -23.76
CA ASP A 535 11.83 7.03 -23.52
C ASP A 535 10.30 6.91 -23.40
N VAL A 536 9.77 5.68 -23.43
CA VAL A 536 8.34 5.35 -23.34
C VAL A 536 7.52 6.13 -24.38
N GLY A 537 8.10 6.38 -25.55
CA GLY A 537 7.49 7.11 -26.66
C GLY A 537 7.60 8.64 -26.60
N PHE A 538 8.30 9.22 -25.62
CA PHE A 538 8.49 10.67 -25.47
C PHE A 538 9.96 11.10 -25.56
N SER A 539 10.63 10.72 -26.65
CA SER A 539 12.04 11.09 -26.88
C SER A 539 12.29 12.60 -26.87
N GLU A 540 11.28 13.41 -27.20
CA GLU A 540 11.34 14.88 -27.13
C GLU A 540 11.50 15.45 -25.71
N ARG A 541 11.25 14.64 -24.68
CA ARG A 541 11.42 14.98 -23.26
C ARG A 541 12.71 14.45 -22.66
N HIS A 542 13.38 13.53 -23.35
CA HIS A 542 14.70 13.07 -22.97
C HIS A 542 15.73 14.14 -23.36
N ILE A 543 16.34 14.76 -22.36
CA ILE A 543 17.33 15.82 -22.55
C ILE A 543 18.66 15.47 -21.89
N GLU A 544 19.72 16.13 -22.35
CA GLU A 544 21.01 16.13 -21.65
C GLU A 544 20.94 17.03 -20.41
N ARG A 545 21.77 16.72 -19.41
CA ARG A 545 21.83 17.46 -18.13
C ARG A 545 22.29 18.91 -18.28
N SER A 546 22.94 19.25 -19.40
CA SER A 546 23.40 20.60 -19.75
C SER A 546 22.36 21.37 -20.57
N ALA A 547 21.23 20.77 -20.93
CA ALA A 547 20.22 21.41 -21.77
C ALA A 547 19.55 22.60 -21.05
N PRO A 548 19.11 23.65 -21.77
CA PRO A 548 18.49 24.82 -21.17
C PRO A 548 17.32 24.53 -20.22
N GLN A 549 16.56 23.46 -20.49
CA GLN A 549 15.45 23.02 -19.67
C GLN A 549 15.89 22.44 -18.31
N ALA A 550 17.05 21.78 -18.25
CA ALA A 550 17.62 21.21 -17.02
C ALA A 550 18.21 22.28 -16.09
N ILE A 551 18.57 23.44 -16.63
CA ILE A 551 19.11 24.59 -15.90
C ILE A 551 18.09 25.75 -15.81
N ALA A 552 16.82 25.48 -16.08
CA ALA A 552 15.76 26.46 -15.95
C ALA A 552 15.64 26.86 -14.46
N GLY A 553 15.97 28.12 -14.15
CA GLY A 553 16.02 28.64 -12.78
C GLY A 553 17.42 28.99 -12.26
N LEU A 554 18.48 28.55 -12.96
CA LEU A 554 19.88 28.76 -12.56
C LEU A 554 20.20 30.22 -12.19
N ASN A 555 19.83 31.17 -13.05
CA ASN A 555 20.10 32.60 -12.81
C ASN A 555 19.36 33.12 -11.58
N ARG A 556 18.12 32.67 -11.36
CA ARG A 556 17.31 33.07 -10.19
C ARG A 556 17.96 32.53 -8.92
N PHE A 557 18.35 31.26 -8.91
CA PHE A 557 19.05 30.65 -7.78
C PHE A 557 20.38 31.34 -7.51
N LYS A 558 21.19 31.62 -8.55
CA LYS A 558 22.49 32.29 -8.41
C LYS A 558 22.35 33.65 -7.72
N ILE A 559 21.42 34.49 -8.17
CA ILE A 559 21.18 35.81 -7.56
C ILE A 559 20.78 35.67 -6.08
N LEU A 560 19.90 34.72 -5.77
CA LEU A 560 19.49 34.46 -4.38
C LEU A 560 20.67 33.99 -3.52
N ALA A 561 21.45 33.04 -4.03
CA ALA A 561 22.60 32.47 -3.32
C ALA A 561 23.70 33.53 -3.08
N GLU A 562 24.00 34.37 -4.07
CA GLU A 562 24.95 35.49 -3.93
C GLU A 562 24.51 36.43 -2.82
N LYS A 563 23.23 36.85 -2.80
CA LYS A 563 22.69 37.68 -1.73
C LYS A 563 22.84 37.03 -0.35
N VAL A 564 22.47 35.75 -0.23
CA VAL A 564 22.57 35.01 1.05
C VAL A 564 24.02 34.91 1.52
N ILE A 565 24.97 34.70 0.62
CA ILE A 565 26.40 34.70 0.92
C ILE A 565 26.84 36.09 1.41
N GLU A 566 26.46 37.16 0.71
CA GLU A 566 26.78 38.53 1.10
C GLU A 566 26.25 38.86 2.49
N ASP A 567 24.97 38.56 2.77
CA ASP A 567 24.33 38.84 4.04
C ASP A 567 24.98 38.05 5.20
N HIS A 568 25.34 36.77 4.98
CA HIS A 568 25.98 35.93 5.99
C HIS A 568 27.34 36.49 6.44
N PHE A 569 28.21 36.88 5.50
CA PHE A 569 29.54 37.38 5.83
C PHE A 569 29.54 38.86 6.27
N ALA A 570 28.58 39.67 5.82
CA ALA A 570 28.42 41.04 6.34
C ALA A 570 28.01 41.05 7.83
N GLN A 571 27.20 40.08 8.26
CA GLN A 571 26.84 39.93 9.67
C GLN A 571 28.04 39.47 10.51
N ALA A 572 28.86 38.54 10.00
CA ALA A 572 30.07 38.09 10.68
C ALA A 572 31.10 39.21 10.89
N GLU A 573 31.28 40.10 9.91
CA GLU A 573 32.15 41.29 10.01
C GLU A 573 31.61 42.36 10.97
N SER A 574 30.30 42.40 11.23
CA SER A 574 29.68 43.36 12.16
C SER A 574 29.73 42.94 13.64
N VAL A 575 30.05 41.67 13.91
CA VAL A 575 30.10 41.06 15.26
C VAL A 575 31.54 40.85 15.74
N SER A 576 32.53 40.94 14.83
CA SER A 576 33.97 41.03 15.14
C SER A 576 34.41 42.47 15.37
#